data_AF-A0A537MLZ4-F1
#
_entry.id   AF-A0A537MLZ4-F1
#
_cell.length_a   1.000
_cell.length_b   1.000
_cell.length_c   1.000
_cell.angle_alpha   90.00
_cell.angle_beta   90.00
_cell.angle_gamma   90.00
#
_symmetry.space_group_name_H-M   'P 1'
#
loop_
_entity.id
_entity.type
_entity.pdbx_description
1 polymer ?
#
loop_
_entity_poly.entity_id
_entity_poly.type
_entity_poly.pdbx_seq_one_letter_code
_entity_poly.pdbx_strand_id
1 'polypeptide(L)'
;ADKVNTWQKVASRLARKNSIPFDRFQPNQPHNFMHNKLVVADGLVVTGSFNLSNHAMGNAENVLLIRSEELANRMRNTSSG
;
A
#
# COMPACT_ATOMS: atom_id res chain seq x y z
N ALA A 1 8.06 -4.54 23.76
CA ALA A 1 8.01 -3.30 22.96
C ALA A 1 6.55 -2.92 22.76
N ASP A 2 6.18 -1.70 23.12
CA ASP A 2 4.80 -1.23 23.04
C ASP A 2 4.38 -1.00 21.57
N LYS A 3 3.71 -2.00 21.01
CA LYS A 3 3.29 -2.04 19.60
C LYS A 3 2.36 -0.88 19.25
N VAL A 4 1.57 -0.38 20.20
CA VAL A 4 0.63 0.74 19.99
C VAL A 4 1.42 2.03 19.76
N ASN A 5 2.41 2.30 20.60
CA ASN A 5 3.29 3.45 20.44
C ASN A 5 4.14 3.38 19.16
N THR A 6 4.59 2.18 18.76
CA THR A 6 5.28 2.01 17.47
C THR A 6 4.35 2.27 16.29
N TRP A 7 3.11 1.77 16.33
CA TRP A 7 2.13 1.97 15.27
C TRP A 7 1.80 3.46 15.07
N GLN A 8 1.54 4.20 16.14
CA GLN A 8 1.24 5.64 16.03
C GLN A 8 2.37 6.43 15.35
N LYS A 9 3.63 6.08 15.61
CA LYS A 9 4.80 6.71 14.97
C LYS A 9 4.93 6.41 13.48
N VAL A 10 4.51 5.22 13.05
CA VAL A 10 4.64 4.77 11.66
C VAL A 10 3.41 5.18 10.83
N ALA A 11 2.22 5.14 11.41
CA ALA A 11 0.96 5.37 10.73
C ALA A 11 0.88 6.76 10.07
N SER A 12 1.47 7.79 10.67
CA SER A 12 1.52 9.14 10.09
C SER A 12 2.36 9.24 8.81
N ARG A 13 3.25 8.27 8.57
CA ARG A 13 4.07 8.16 7.36
C ARG A 13 3.48 7.22 6.31
N LEU A 14 2.37 6.56 6.62
CA LEU A 14 1.65 5.72 5.67
C LEU A 14 0.70 6.59 4.86
N ALA A 15 0.89 6.60 3.54
CA ALA A 15 -0.04 7.24 2.62
C ALA A 15 -1.20 6.27 2.34
N ARG A 16 -2.42 6.67 2.72
CA ARG A 16 -3.65 5.97 2.34
C ARG A 16 -4.35 6.76 1.24
N LYS A 17 -4.94 6.06 0.27
CA LYS A 17 -5.92 6.69 -0.62
C LYS A 17 -7.26 6.79 0.12
N ASN A 18 -7.89 7.96 0.07
CA ASN A 18 -9.27 8.09 0.49
C ASN A 18 -10.16 7.33 -0.51
N SER A 19 -10.60 6.13 -0.13
CA SER A 19 -11.60 5.36 -0.86
C SER A 19 -12.92 5.39 -0.10
N ILE A 20 -14.01 5.30 -0.85
CA ILE A 20 -15.33 5.12 -0.29
C ILE A 20 -15.42 3.69 0.27
N PRO A 21 -15.80 3.49 1.54
CA PRO A 21 -15.99 2.14 2.08
C PRO A 21 -17.08 1.39 1.31
N PHE A 22 -16.87 0.09 1.12
CA PHE A 22 -17.88 -0.76 0.49
C PHE A 22 -19.17 -0.78 1.33
N ASP A 23 -20.32 -0.51 0.69
CA ASP A 23 -21.65 -0.65 1.29
C ASP A 23 -22.54 -1.54 0.41
N ARG A 24 -22.94 -2.69 0.97
CA ARG A 24 -23.82 -3.67 0.29
C ARG A 24 -25.20 -3.12 -0.06
N PHE A 25 -25.64 -2.04 0.59
CA PHE A 25 -26.93 -1.40 0.36
C PHE A 25 -26.85 -0.27 -0.70
N GLN A 26 -25.66 0.05 -1.18
CA GLN A 26 -25.43 1.06 -2.22
C GLN A 26 -24.69 0.44 -3.42
N PRO A 27 -25.33 -0.48 -4.18
CA PRO A 27 -24.66 -1.26 -5.23
C PRO A 27 -24.14 -0.44 -6.41
N ASN A 28 -24.63 0.79 -6.59
CA ASN A 28 -24.21 1.70 -7.66
C ASN A 28 -23.15 2.71 -7.21
N GLN A 29 -22.65 2.60 -5.98
CA GLN A 29 -21.60 3.47 -5.47
C GLN A 29 -20.28 3.25 -6.24
N PRO A 30 -19.54 4.31 -6.58
CA PRO A 30 -18.24 4.17 -7.22
C PRO A 30 -17.26 3.34 -6.38
N HIS A 31 -16.75 2.24 -6.95
CA HIS A 31 -15.74 1.39 -6.30
C HIS A 31 -14.33 1.95 -6.54
N ASN A 32 -13.93 2.97 -5.77
CA ASN A 32 -12.66 3.67 -5.92
C ASN A 32 -11.54 3.17 -4.97
N PHE A 33 -11.46 1.85 -4.77
CA PHE A 33 -10.52 1.22 -3.86
C PHE A 33 -9.05 1.40 -4.26
N MET A 34 -8.17 1.44 -3.26
CA MET A 34 -6.73 1.48 -3.46
C MET A 34 -6.23 0.06 -3.78
N HIS A 35 -5.86 -0.21 -5.05
CA HIS A 35 -5.46 -1.55 -5.49
C HIS A 35 -3.95 -1.69 -5.75
N ASN A 36 -3.16 -0.68 -5.42
CA ASN A 36 -1.72 -0.75 -5.53
C ASN A 36 -1.16 -1.55 -4.34
N LYS A 37 -0.27 -2.51 -4.62
CA LYS A 37 0.51 -3.20 -3.60
C LYS A 37 1.92 -2.71 -3.73
N LEU A 38 2.29 -1.74 -2.89
CA LEU A 38 3.51 -0.96 -3.04
C LEU A 38 4.12 -0.69 -1.66
N VAL A 39 5.43 -0.91 -1.56
CA VAL A 39 6.25 -0.48 -0.42
C VAL A 39 7.44 0.30 -0.95
N VAL A 40 7.74 1.43 -0.32
CA VAL A 40 8.95 2.23 -0.61
C VAL A 40 9.76 2.38 0.67
N ALA A 41 10.98 1.84 0.68
CA ALA A 41 11.90 1.88 1.82
C ALA A 41 13.34 2.03 1.33
N ASP A 42 14.07 3.02 1.84
CA ASP A 42 15.52 3.17 1.62
C ASP A 42 15.99 2.95 0.17
N GLY A 43 15.40 3.69 -0.78
CA GLY A 43 15.72 3.60 -2.22
C GLY A 43 15.20 2.33 -2.93
N LEU A 44 14.49 1.44 -2.23
CA LEU A 44 13.85 0.24 -2.78
C LEU A 44 12.35 0.47 -2.97
N VAL A 45 11.87 0.08 -4.15
CA VAL A 45 10.45 -0.04 -4.48
C VAL A 45 10.10 -1.51 -4.60
N VAL A 46 9.19 -1.98 -3.74
CA VAL A 46 8.62 -3.33 -3.80
C VAL A 46 7.20 -3.21 -4.31
N THR A 47 6.89 -3.90 -5.40
CA THR A 47 5.56 -3.87 -6.02
C THR A 47 5.23 -5.20 -6.69
N GLY A 48 3.97 -5.40 -7.05
CA GLY A 48 3.52 -6.59 -7.77
C GLY A 48 2.06 -6.89 -7.55
N SER A 49 1.70 -8.16 -7.77
CA SER A 49 0.33 -8.64 -7.52
C SER A 49 0.14 -9.05 -6.05
N PHE A 50 1.24 -9.37 -5.34
CA PHE A 50 1.23 -9.85 -3.95
C PHE A 50 0.59 -8.86 -2.97
N ASN A 51 -0.48 -9.30 -2.29
CA ASN A 51 -1.08 -8.57 -1.18
C ASN A 51 -0.28 -8.76 0.11
N LEU A 52 -0.08 -7.69 0.89
CA LEU A 52 0.58 -7.74 2.21
C LEU A 52 -0.36 -8.36 3.28
N SER A 53 -0.76 -9.61 3.08
CA SER A 53 -1.69 -10.33 3.93
C SER A 53 -1.26 -11.79 4.13
N ASN A 54 -1.73 -12.41 5.21
CA ASN A 54 -1.36 -13.78 5.57
C ASN A 54 -1.84 -14.81 4.52
N HIS A 55 -2.90 -14.49 3.78
CA HIS A 55 -3.51 -15.38 2.78
C HIS A 55 -2.85 -15.31 1.41
N ALA A 56 -2.01 -14.30 1.15
CA ALA A 56 -1.35 -14.13 -0.15
C ALA A 56 -0.25 -15.18 -0.41
N MET A 57 0.22 -15.88 0.62
CA MET A 57 1.30 -16.88 0.51
C MET A 57 0.89 -18.17 -0.22
N GLY A 58 -0.40 -18.41 -0.45
CA GLY A 58 -0.91 -19.59 -1.17
C GLY A 58 -1.21 -19.35 -2.65
N ASN A 59 -1.09 -18.11 -3.12
CA ASN A 59 -1.42 -17.73 -4.50
C ASN A 59 -0.16 -17.67 -5.38
N ALA A 60 -0.32 -17.86 -6.69
CA ALA A 60 0.72 -17.55 -7.67
C ALA A 60 0.83 -16.03 -7.86
N GLU A 61 1.54 -15.38 -6.93
CA GLU A 61 1.77 -13.94 -6.91
C GLU A 61 3.20 -13.61 -7.32
N ASN A 62 3.40 -12.48 -8.01
CA ASN A 62 4.71 -11.98 -8.35
C ASN A 62 5.08 -10.76 -7.50
N VAL A 63 6.37 -10.65 -7.18
CA VAL A 63 6.97 -9.50 -6.49
C VAL A 63 8.17 -9.02 -7.28
N LEU A 64 8.21 -7.72 -7.56
CA LEU A 64 9.31 -7.01 -8.18
C LEU A 64 10.00 -6.13 -7.13
N LEU A 65 11.32 -6.21 -7.09
CA LEU A 65 12.18 -5.40 -6.24
C LEU A 65 13.02 -4.50 -7.13
N ILE A 66 12.77 -3.19 -7.08
CA ILE A 66 13.44 -2.20 -7.93
C ILE A 66 14.25 -1.27 -7.04
N ARG A 67 15.58 -1.30 -7.18
CA ARG A 67 16.49 -0.38 -6.46
C ARG A 67 16.74 0.86 -7.33
N SER A 68 16.16 1.98 -6.93
CA SER A 68 16.32 3.27 -7.60
C SER A 68 15.83 4.39 -6.69
N GLU A 69 16.74 5.26 -6.26
CA GLU A 69 16.40 6.43 -5.44
C GLU A 69 15.44 7.37 -6.15
N GLU A 70 15.62 7.57 -7.46
CA GLU A 70 14.75 8.41 -8.27
C GLU A 70 13.31 7.87 -8.28
N LEU A 71 13.15 6.57 -8.57
CA LEU A 71 11.83 5.95 -8.60
C LEU A 71 11.18 5.95 -7.20
N ALA A 72 11.96 5.64 -6.16
CA ALA A 72 11.49 5.66 -4.78
C ALA A 72 10.94 7.04 -4.40
N ASN A 73 11.67 8.12 -4.72
CA ASN A 73 11.24 9.48 -4.45
C ASN A 73 9.97 9.86 -5.23
N ARG A 74 9.89 9.48 -6.51
CA ARG A 74 8.69 9.71 -7.32
C ARG A 74 7.45 9.04 -6.70
N MET A 75 7.58 7.77 -6.29
CA MET A 75 6.47 7.02 -5.70
C MET A 75 6.02 7.56 -4.34
N ARG A 76 6.94 8.08 -3.51
CA ARG A 76 6.59 8.79 -2.27
C ARG A 76 5.75 10.05 -2.55
N ASN A 77 6.10 10.79 -3.57
CA ASN A 77 5.43 12.06 -3.88
C ASN A 77 4.06 11.87 -4.53
N THR A 78 3.86 10.81 -5.32
CA THR A 78 2.56 10.52 -5.98
C THR A 78 1.49 10.02 -5.01
N SER A 79 1.88 9.45 -3.87
CA SER A 79 0.94 8.92 -2.87
C SER A 79 0.38 9.99 -1.91
N SER A 80 0.81 11.25 -2.07
CA SER A 80 0.38 12.40 -1.24
C SER A 80 -0.75 13.24 -1.86
N GLY A 81 -1.31 12.81 -2.99
CA GLY A 81 -2.40 13.49 -3.71
C GLY A 81 -3.80 12.97 -3.39
#